data_AF-A0A6I3CK81-F1
#
_entry.id   AF-A0A6I3CK81-F1
#
_cell.length_a   1.000
_cell.length_b   1.000
_cell.length_c   1.000
_cell.angle_alpha   90.00
_cell.angle_beta   90.00
_cell.angle_gamma   90.00
#
_symmetry.space_group_name_H-M   'P 1'
#
loop_
_entity.id
_entity.type
_entity.pdbx_description
1 polymer ?
#
loop_
_entity_poly.entity_id
_entity_poly.type
_entity_poly.pdbx_seq_one_letter_code
_entity_poly.pdbx_strand_id
1 'polypeptide(L)'
;MRLGALFGKSDSKPLRWSVVTPSPKGDAGLTWGDTWFAADLVEALRRQGQDAAVVHRGGAEAAARDRDDVVLVLRGLRRVHPRRTAAGGSATTWMMWVISHPELIEPDELAEYDSVFAASQSWGDPAVVTPLLQATNPKRFNPKAGVPDTGDDLLFVGSTRGNFRPIVKDTFAVGGDVAVYGVGWEAFLAPNQIRADHFPNAELPAAYAAAGVVLNDHWPQMAADG
;
A
#
# COMPACT_ATOMS: atom_id res chain seq x y z
N MET A 1 20.86 4.76 21.64
CA MET A 1 19.54 4.98 22.28
C MET A 1 18.62 3.85 21.79
N ARG A 2 18.16 2.96 22.67
CA ARG A 2 17.45 1.72 22.28
C ARG A 2 15.95 1.99 22.09
N LEU A 3 15.39 1.65 20.92
CA LEU A 3 13.97 1.79 20.56
C LEU A 3 12.98 0.99 21.45
N GLY A 4 13.46 0.19 22.41
CA GLY A 4 12.61 -0.62 23.29
C GLY A 4 11.78 0.17 24.31
N ALA A 5 12.01 1.48 24.46
CA ALA A 5 11.30 2.31 25.44
C ALA A 5 9.96 2.89 24.92
N LEU A 6 9.69 2.84 23.61
CA LEU A 6 8.42 3.32 23.04
C LEU A 6 7.34 2.24 22.99
N PHE A 7 7.73 0.97 23.08
CA PHE A 7 6.81 -0.17 23.12
C PHE A 7 7.28 -1.12 24.21
N GLY A 8 7.17 -0.67 25.48
CA GLY A 8 7.19 -1.60 26.58
C GLY A 8 6.13 -2.68 26.31
N LYS A 9 6.49 -3.96 26.48
CA LYS A 9 5.50 -5.04 26.55
C LYS A 9 4.57 -4.71 27.72
N SER A 10 3.51 -3.98 27.43
CA SER A 10 2.37 -3.83 28.31
C SER A 10 1.76 -5.22 28.45
N ASP A 11 1.47 -5.66 29.67
CA ASP A 11 0.63 -6.83 29.98
C ASP A 11 -0.83 -6.64 29.51
N SER A 12 -1.08 -5.76 28.54
CA SER A 12 -2.39 -5.58 27.94
C SER A 12 -2.67 -6.72 26.96
N LYS A 13 -3.93 -7.16 26.96
CA LYS A 13 -4.46 -8.09 25.98
C LYS A 13 -4.15 -7.59 24.56
N PRO A 14 -3.77 -8.46 23.60
CA PRO A 14 -3.62 -8.10 22.20
C PRO A 14 -4.81 -7.29 21.71
N LEU A 15 -4.56 -6.14 21.08
CA LEU A 15 -5.61 -5.38 20.45
C LEU A 15 -6.06 -6.11 19.18
N ARG A 16 -7.35 -5.98 18.87
CA ARG A 16 -7.94 -6.44 17.64
C ARG A 16 -7.85 -5.36 16.56
N TRP A 17 -7.03 -5.61 15.56
CA TRP A 17 -6.78 -4.72 14.43
C TRP A 17 -7.50 -5.17 13.18
N SER A 18 -8.16 -4.23 12.53
CA SER A 18 -8.63 -4.36 11.16
C SER A 18 -7.86 -3.41 10.26
N VAL A 19 -7.04 -3.96 9.35
CA VAL A 19 -6.39 -3.18 8.30
C VAL A 19 -7.29 -3.21 7.07
N VAL A 20 -7.98 -2.09 6.80
CA VAL A 20 -8.87 -1.94 5.67
C VAL A 20 -8.05 -1.56 4.43
N THR A 21 -8.11 -2.40 3.39
CA THR A 21 -7.47 -2.16 2.08
C THR A 21 -8.49 -1.63 1.06
N PRO A 22 -8.09 -0.70 0.16
CA PRO A 22 -8.98 -0.15 -0.85
C PRO A 22 -9.34 -1.17 -1.96
N SER A 23 -8.67 -2.32 -1.99
CA SER A 23 -8.90 -3.36 -2.98
C SER A 23 -10.25 -4.08 -2.78
N PRO A 24 -10.90 -4.54 -3.87
CA PRO A 24 -12.01 -5.48 -3.76
C PRO A 24 -11.55 -6.82 -3.19
N LYS A 25 -12.50 -7.62 -2.68
CA LYS A 25 -12.24 -9.00 -2.26
C LYS A 25 -12.11 -9.91 -3.48
N GLY A 26 -11.31 -10.97 -3.36
CA GLY A 26 -11.16 -12.03 -4.38
C GLY A 26 -10.12 -11.67 -5.44
N ASP A 27 -10.16 -12.38 -6.56
CA ASP A 27 -9.12 -12.35 -7.60
C ASP A 27 -8.85 -10.95 -8.14
N ALA A 28 -9.91 -10.13 -8.30
CA ALA A 28 -9.78 -8.74 -8.71
C ALA A 28 -8.86 -7.94 -7.76
N GLY A 29 -8.90 -8.21 -6.46
CA GLY A 29 -8.05 -7.55 -5.47
C GLY A 29 -6.60 -8.03 -5.48
N LEU A 30 -6.33 -9.25 -5.95
CA LEU A 30 -4.97 -9.79 -6.01
C LEU A 30 -4.10 -9.08 -7.04
N THR A 31 -4.72 -8.38 -8.00
CA THR A 31 -4.04 -7.52 -8.97
C THR A 31 -3.63 -6.16 -8.40
N TRP A 32 -4.04 -5.83 -7.16
CA TRP A 32 -3.75 -4.54 -6.51
C TRP A 32 -2.63 -4.70 -5.50
N GLY A 33 -1.60 -3.86 -5.60
CA GLY A 33 -0.50 -3.80 -4.63
C GLY A 33 -1.00 -3.59 -3.20
N ASP A 34 -2.11 -2.85 -3.02
CA ASP A 34 -2.72 -2.56 -1.73
C ASP A 34 -3.16 -3.81 -0.95
N THR A 35 -3.55 -4.89 -1.63
CA THR A 35 -3.90 -6.15 -0.97
C THR A 35 -2.66 -6.75 -0.31
N TRP A 36 -1.55 -6.77 -1.03
CA TRP A 36 -0.28 -7.33 -0.57
C TRP A 36 0.36 -6.47 0.50
N PHE A 37 0.28 -5.14 0.35
CA PHE A 37 0.72 -4.21 1.37
C PHE A 37 -0.06 -4.35 2.69
N ALA A 38 -1.40 -4.47 2.62
CA ALA A 38 -2.22 -4.71 3.79
C ALA A 38 -1.90 -6.06 4.45
N ALA A 39 -1.66 -7.12 3.66
CA ALA A 39 -1.28 -8.43 4.18
C ALA A 39 0.07 -8.38 4.92
N ASP A 40 1.07 -7.71 4.35
CA ASP A 40 2.38 -7.50 4.96
C ASP A 40 2.29 -6.68 6.26
N LEU A 41 1.43 -5.65 6.30
CA LEU A 41 1.19 -4.85 7.50
C LEU A 41 0.51 -5.68 8.61
N VAL A 42 -0.48 -6.50 8.26
CA VAL A 42 -1.12 -7.43 9.20
C VAL A 42 -0.13 -8.45 9.75
N GLU A 43 0.75 -8.99 8.91
CA GLU A 43 1.83 -9.87 9.37
C GLU A 43 2.76 -9.13 10.35
N ALA A 44 3.10 -7.87 10.07
CA ALA A 44 3.91 -7.05 10.96
C ALA A 44 3.25 -6.81 12.32
N LEU A 45 1.96 -6.46 12.35
CA LEU A 45 1.18 -6.28 13.58
C LEU A 45 1.12 -7.57 14.41
N ARG A 46 0.89 -8.72 13.76
CA ARG A 46 0.89 -10.03 14.43
C ARG A 46 2.24 -10.36 15.08
N ARG A 47 3.37 -10.01 14.43
CA ARG A 47 4.70 -10.16 15.02
C ARG A 47 4.93 -9.27 16.24
N GLN A 48 4.19 -8.17 16.35
CA GLN A 48 4.15 -7.31 17.55
C GLN A 48 3.13 -7.78 18.59
N GLY A 49 2.57 -8.99 18.44
CA GLY A 49 1.66 -9.60 19.40
C GLY A 49 0.20 -9.16 19.27
N GLN A 50 -0.20 -8.51 18.18
CA GLN A 50 -1.58 -8.05 17.96
C GLN A 50 -2.45 -9.10 17.26
N ASP A 51 -3.78 -9.07 17.46
CA ASP A 51 -4.74 -9.84 16.67
C ASP A 51 -5.18 -9.02 15.46
N ALA A 52 -4.53 -9.21 14.31
CA ALA A 52 -4.77 -8.39 13.12
C ALA A 52 -5.36 -9.18 11.94
N ALA A 53 -6.23 -8.55 11.15
CA ALA A 53 -6.78 -9.10 9.92
C ALA A 53 -6.91 -8.05 8.80
N VAL A 54 -6.76 -8.50 7.55
CA VAL A 54 -7.04 -7.69 6.36
C VAL A 54 -8.54 -7.66 6.13
N VAL A 55 -9.07 -6.48 5.85
CA VAL A 55 -10.45 -6.29 5.43
C VAL A 55 -10.51 -5.53 4.11
N HIS A 56 -11.12 -6.15 3.11
CA HIS A 56 -11.31 -5.52 1.81
C HIS A 56 -12.39 -4.44 1.86
N ARG A 57 -12.36 -3.52 0.89
CA ARG A 57 -13.21 -2.32 0.85
C ARG A 57 -14.70 -2.54 1.14
N GLY A 58 -15.27 -3.68 0.70
CA GLY A 58 -16.69 -3.98 0.91
C GLY A 58 -17.08 -4.27 2.36
N GLY A 59 -16.11 -4.56 3.23
CA GLY A 59 -16.31 -4.76 4.66
C GLY A 59 -15.87 -3.59 5.53
N ALA A 60 -15.44 -2.47 4.92
CA ALA A 60 -14.88 -1.32 5.63
C ALA A 60 -15.83 -0.75 6.69
N GLU A 61 -17.11 -0.60 6.34
CA GLU A 61 -18.15 0.03 7.17
C GLU A 61 -19.15 -0.98 7.77
N ALA A 62 -18.79 -2.27 7.81
CA ALA A 62 -19.65 -3.30 8.36
C ALA A 62 -19.78 -3.18 9.88
N ALA A 63 -20.94 -3.54 10.46
CA ALA A 63 -21.15 -3.59 11.91
C ALA A 63 -20.15 -4.48 12.66
N ALA A 64 -19.47 -5.39 11.96
CA ALA A 64 -18.39 -6.18 12.52
C ALA A 64 -17.22 -5.32 13.08
N ARG A 65 -17.02 -4.09 12.58
CA ARG A 65 -15.99 -3.14 13.05
C ARG A 65 -16.21 -2.65 14.47
N ASP A 66 -17.46 -2.65 14.93
CA ASP A 66 -17.84 -2.21 16.28
C ASP A 66 -17.25 -3.13 17.38
N ARG A 67 -16.59 -4.24 16.99
CA ARG A 67 -15.90 -5.21 17.86
C ARG A 67 -14.38 -5.18 17.73
N ASP A 68 -13.85 -4.28 16.92
CA ASP A 68 -12.42 -4.11 16.73
C ASP A 68 -11.93 -2.99 17.65
N ASP A 69 -10.74 -3.13 18.20
CA ASP A 69 -10.13 -2.10 19.05
C ASP A 69 -9.55 -0.98 18.17
N VAL A 70 -8.98 -1.35 17.03
CA VAL A 70 -8.39 -0.42 16.05
C VAL A 70 -8.80 -0.78 14.62
N VAL A 71 -9.26 0.21 13.86
CA VAL A 71 -9.46 0.12 12.42
C VAL A 71 -8.51 1.09 11.73
N LEU A 72 -7.55 0.55 10.97
CA LEU A 72 -6.65 1.34 10.13
C LEU A 72 -7.15 1.28 8.69
N VAL A 73 -7.56 2.42 8.14
CA VAL A 73 -7.96 2.55 6.74
C VAL A 73 -6.76 2.96 5.91
N LEU A 74 -6.27 2.05 5.06
CA LEU A 74 -5.39 2.40 3.96
C LEU A 74 -6.23 3.10 2.90
N ARG A 75 -6.11 4.42 2.83
CA ARG A 75 -6.99 5.24 1.99
C ARG A 75 -6.56 5.16 0.53
N GLY A 76 -7.53 4.84 -0.33
CA GLY A 76 -7.37 4.71 -1.78
C GLY A 76 -8.46 5.46 -2.54
N LEU A 77 -9.15 4.81 -3.47
CA LEU A 77 -10.11 5.49 -4.37
C LEU A 77 -11.49 5.83 -3.76
N ARG A 78 -11.82 5.34 -2.57
CA ARG A 78 -13.15 5.51 -1.97
C ARG A 78 -13.05 5.95 -0.51
N ARG A 79 -13.87 6.94 -0.15
CA ARG A 79 -14.11 7.36 1.23
C ARG A 79 -14.64 6.18 2.03
N VAL A 80 -14.20 6.10 3.28
CA VAL A 80 -14.69 5.16 4.29
C VAL A 80 -15.16 6.00 5.46
N HIS A 81 -16.38 5.80 5.91
CA HIS A 81 -16.93 6.50 7.06
C HIS A 81 -16.71 5.70 8.34
N PRO A 82 -15.93 6.21 9.30
CA PRO A 82 -15.82 5.62 10.64
C PRO A 82 -17.19 5.40 11.27
N ARG A 83 -17.44 4.15 11.68
CA ARG A 83 -18.64 3.84 12.47
C ARG A 83 -18.45 4.39 13.87
N ARG A 84 -19.39 5.22 14.31
CA ARG A 84 -19.47 5.67 15.71
C ARG A 84 -20.35 4.68 16.46
N THR A 85 -19.78 4.01 17.47
CA THR A 85 -20.55 3.10 18.31
C THR A 85 -21.57 3.88 19.13
N ALA A 86 -22.78 3.33 19.27
CA ALA A 86 -23.79 3.91 20.16
C ALA A 86 -23.33 3.81 21.63
N ALA A 87 -23.84 4.72 22.47
CA ALA A 87 -23.49 4.80 23.89
C ALA A 87 -23.60 3.42 24.58
N GLY A 88 -22.47 2.90 25.07
CA GLY A 88 -22.39 1.64 25.82
C GLY A 88 -21.40 0.60 25.28
N GLY A 89 -20.84 0.77 24.08
CA GLY A 89 -19.72 -0.03 23.56
C GLY A 89 -18.35 0.54 23.92
N SER A 90 -17.30 -0.28 23.91
CA SER A 90 -15.93 0.23 23.89
C SER A 90 -15.73 1.00 22.58
N ALA A 91 -15.16 2.22 22.66
CA ALA A 91 -14.93 3.02 21.47
C ALA A 91 -13.84 2.37 20.60
N THR A 92 -14.16 2.07 19.34
CA THR A 92 -13.19 1.66 18.32
C THR A 92 -12.38 2.88 17.89
N THR A 93 -11.05 2.76 17.89
CA THR A 93 -10.15 3.79 17.35
C THR A 93 -10.05 3.65 15.83
N TRP A 94 -10.43 4.70 15.10
CA TRP A 94 -10.34 4.78 13.65
C TRP A 94 -9.15 5.63 13.24
N MET A 95 -8.26 5.04 12.45
CA MET A 95 -7.08 5.70 11.89
C MET A 95 -7.17 5.72 10.37
N MET A 96 -6.80 6.83 9.76
CA MET A 96 -6.61 6.94 8.31
C MET A 96 -5.11 6.94 8.00
N TRP A 97 -4.72 6.22 6.96
CA TRP A 97 -3.41 6.39 6.33
C TRP A 97 -3.60 6.68 4.84
N VAL A 98 -3.35 7.92 4.45
CA VAL A 98 -3.34 8.37 3.06
C VAL A 98 -2.08 7.83 2.39
N ILE A 99 -2.24 6.73 1.66
CA ILE A 99 -1.14 6.04 0.96
C ILE A 99 -1.17 6.25 -0.56
N SER A 100 -2.27 6.77 -1.08
CA SER A 100 -2.48 7.03 -2.50
C SER A 100 -3.65 8.00 -2.68
N HIS A 101 -3.74 8.58 -3.87
CA HIS A 101 -4.86 9.43 -4.28
C HIS A 101 -5.18 10.59 -3.31
N PRO A 102 -4.18 11.41 -2.89
CA PRO A 102 -4.41 12.56 -2.01
C PRO A 102 -5.44 13.55 -2.57
N GLU A 103 -5.58 13.63 -3.90
CA GLU A 103 -6.55 14.48 -4.59
C GLU A 103 -8.02 14.08 -4.36
N LEU A 104 -8.26 12.87 -3.85
CA LEU A 104 -9.59 12.33 -3.57
C LEU A 104 -9.98 12.42 -2.08
N ILE A 105 -9.16 13.08 -1.25
CA ILE A 105 -9.45 13.28 0.16
C ILE A 105 -10.23 14.58 0.34
N GLU A 106 -11.41 14.47 0.95
CA GLU A 106 -12.26 15.64 1.21
C GLU A 106 -11.85 16.31 2.54
N PRO A 107 -11.89 17.66 2.65
CA PRO A 107 -11.40 18.35 3.85
C PRO A 107 -12.09 17.94 5.16
N ASP A 108 -13.38 17.60 5.10
CA ASP A 108 -14.17 17.16 6.23
C ASP A 108 -13.88 15.70 6.63
N GLU A 109 -13.35 14.90 5.70
CA GLU A 109 -13.08 13.47 5.92
C GLU A 109 -12.07 13.26 7.04
N LEU A 110 -11.05 14.11 7.13
CA LEU A 110 -9.98 13.98 8.13
C LEU A 110 -10.51 14.07 9.56
N ALA A 111 -11.53 14.90 9.79
CA ALA A 111 -12.13 15.10 11.10
C ALA A 111 -12.96 13.89 11.59
N GLU A 112 -13.28 12.93 10.70
CA GLU A 112 -13.97 11.71 11.09
C GLU A 112 -13.05 10.69 11.76
N TYR A 113 -11.73 10.84 11.64
CA TYR A 113 -10.76 9.89 12.17
C TYR A 113 -10.14 10.37 13.48
N ASP A 114 -9.80 9.42 14.35
CA ASP A 114 -9.12 9.72 15.62
C ASP A 114 -7.63 10.01 15.40
N SER A 115 -7.06 9.54 14.29
CA SER A 115 -5.72 9.90 13.83
C SER A 115 -5.59 9.80 12.32
N VAL A 116 -4.87 10.74 11.72
CA VAL A 116 -4.60 10.76 10.28
C VAL A 116 -3.10 10.74 10.03
N PHE A 117 -2.70 9.83 9.16
CA PHE A 117 -1.34 9.68 8.67
C PHE A 117 -1.28 9.89 7.16
N ALA A 118 -0.13 10.33 6.65
CA ALA A 118 0.12 10.43 5.22
C ALA A 118 1.45 9.81 4.83
N ALA A 119 1.49 9.16 3.66
CA ALA A 119 2.70 8.67 3.01
C ALA A 119 3.62 9.78 2.48
N SER A 120 3.43 11.01 2.96
CA SER A 120 4.09 12.23 2.57
C SER A 120 4.74 12.90 3.78
N GLN A 121 5.80 13.67 3.55
CA GLN A 121 6.29 14.64 4.55
C GLN A 121 5.58 15.99 4.48
N SER A 122 4.95 16.30 3.34
CA SER A 122 4.46 17.64 3.01
C SER A 122 2.96 17.73 2.81
N TRP A 123 2.27 16.61 2.63
CA TRP A 123 0.83 16.61 2.40
C TRP A 123 0.01 16.78 3.69
N GLY A 124 -0.95 17.69 3.65
CA GLY A 124 -1.89 17.95 4.74
C GLY A 124 -1.41 18.99 5.75
N ASP A 125 -2.32 19.45 6.61
CA ASP A 125 -1.99 20.33 7.73
C ASP A 125 -1.23 19.52 8.79
N PRO A 126 0.02 19.88 9.17
CA PRO A 126 0.79 19.16 10.18
C PRO A 126 0.16 19.18 11.59
N ALA A 127 -0.84 20.04 11.84
CA ALA A 127 -1.64 20.00 13.07
C ALA A 127 -2.66 18.84 13.09
N VAL A 128 -3.00 18.29 11.92
CA VAL A 128 -4.02 17.24 11.74
C VAL A 128 -3.40 15.94 11.23
N VAL A 129 -2.40 16.03 10.35
CA VAL A 129 -1.81 14.91 9.61
C VAL A 129 -0.39 14.66 10.09
N THR A 130 -0.13 13.42 10.51
CA THR A 130 1.21 12.97 10.91
C THR A 130 1.91 12.26 9.75
N PRO A 131 3.13 12.65 9.35
CA PRO A 131 3.90 11.91 8.36
C PRO A 131 4.17 10.46 8.79
N LEU A 132 3.80 9.52 7.94
CA LEU A 132 4.09 8.09 8.05
C LEU A 132 4.34 7.56 6.64
N LEU A 133 5.62 7.55 6.24
CA LEU A 133 6.01 7.11 4.90
C LEU A 133 5.67 5.65 4.67
N GLN A 134 5.25 5.32 3.43
CA GLN A 134 5.03 3.93 3.05
C GLN A 134 6.28 3.10 3.28
N ALA A 135 6.06 1.85 3.70
CA ALA A 135 7.11 0.89 3.99
C ALA A 135 6.89 -0.39 3.17
N THR A 136 7.90 -1.25 3.14
CA THR A 136 7.78 -2.60 2.58
C THR A 136 8.14 -3.63 3.65
N ASN A 137 7.76 -4.90 3.44
CA ASN A 137 8.12 -5.98 4.35
C ASN A 137 9.59 -6.37 4.16
N PRO A 138 10.51 -6.02 5.07
CA PRO A 138 11.95 -6.27 4.88
C PRO A 138 12.32 -7.74 5.02
N LYS A 139 11.38 -8.61 5.45
CA LYS A 139 11.58 -10.07 5.43
C LYS A 139 11.38 -10.67 4.05
N ARG A 140 10.60 -10.01 3.20
CA ARG A 140 10.34 -10.40 1.81
C ARG A 140 11.28 -9.63 0.90
N PHE A 141 11.13 -8.32 0.86
CA PHE A 141 11.91 -7.42 0.02
C PHE A 141 13.22 -7.06 0.70
N ASN A 142 14.27 -7.81 0.37
CA ASN A 142 15.62 -7.58 0.87
C ASN A 142 16.67 -8.06 -0.15
N PRO A 143 17.92 -7.56 -0.09
CA PRO A 143 18.96 -7.90 -1.07
C PRO A 143 19.32 -9.39 -1.14
N LYS A 144 18.93 -10.22 -0.16
CA LYS A 144 19.18 -11.68 -0.19
C LYS A 144 18.03 -12.47 -0.83
N ALA A 145 16.98 -11.79 -1.29
CA ALA A 145 15.85 -12.44 -1.95
C ALA A 145 16.18 -12.95 -3.36
N GLY A 146 17.26 -12.47 -3.96
CA GLY A 146 17.76 -12.87 -5.28
C GLY A 146 19.26 -12.68 -5.38
N VAL A 147 19.87 -13.16 -6.47
CA VAL A 147 21.27 -12.88 -6.80
C VAL A 147 21.28 -11.60 -7.64
N PRO A 148 21.99 -10.53 -7.23
CA PRO A 148 22.05 -9.29 -8.00
C PRO A 148 22.56 -9.51 -9.42
N ASP A 149 22.05 -8.71 -10.36
CA ASP A 149 22.45 -8.69 -11.77
C ASP A 149 22.29 -10.05 -12.51
N THR A 150 21.36 -10.90 -12.05
CA THR A 150 21.00 -12.15 -12.75
C THR A 150 19.59 -12.13 -13.36
N GLY A 151 18.84 -11.06 -13.13
CA GLY A 151 17.49 -10.83 -13.67
C GLY A 151 17.51 -9.93 -14.91
N ASP A 152 16.39 -9.25 -15.15
CA ASP A 152 16.28 -8.23 -16.21
C ASP A 152 17.14 -7.00 -15.87
N ASP A 153 17.86 -6.43 -16.85
CA ASP A 153 18.68 -5.23 -16.65
C ASP A 153 17.83 -4.04 -16.19
N LEU A 154 16.68 -3.82 -16.85
CA LEU A 154 15.67 -2.83 -16.49
C LEU A 154 14.32 -3.53 -16.31
N LEU A 155 13.74 -3.45 -15.11
CA LEU A 155 12.47 -4.09 -14.78
C LEU A 155 11.39 -3.07 -14.45
N PHE A 156 10.23 -3.18 -15.08
CA PHE A 156 9.02 -2.45 -14.71
C PHE A 156 7.86 -3.42 -14.45
N VAL A 157 7.29 -3.38 -13.25
CA VAL A 157 6.08 -4.14 -12.90
C VAL A 157 4.96 -3.19 -12.52
N GLY A 158 3.94 -3.11 -13.37
CA GLY A 158 2.76 -2.29 -13.12
C GLY A 158 1.85 -2.20 -14.33
N SER A 159 0.55 -2.00 -14.10
CA SER A 159 -0.39 -1.72 -15.19
C SER A 159 -0.17 -0.32 -15.76
N THR A 160 -0.70 -0.09 -16.96
CA THR A 160 -0.67 1.23 -17.60
C THR A 160 -1.50 2.27 -16.88
N ARG A 161 -2.51 1.84 -16.11
CA ARG A 161 -3.53 2.72 -15.53
C ARG A 161 -4.21 3.60 -16.60
N GLY A 162 -4.31 3.07 -17.83
CA GLY A 162 -4.85 3.78 -18.99
C GLY A 162 -3.92 4.81 -19.62
N ASN A 163 -2.66 4.91 -19.18
CA ASN A 163 -1.70 5.90 -19.66
C ASN A 163 -0.37 5.25 -20.05
N PHE A 164 0.35 5.87 -21.00
CA PHE A 164 1.73 5.52 -21.24
C PHE A 164 2.59 6.06 -20.09
N ARG A 165 2.98 5.18 -19.16
CA ARG A 165 3.75 5.54 -17.96
C ARG A 165 5.04 6.27 -18.36
N PRO A 166 5.30 7.49 -17.83
CA PRO A 166 6.45 8.30 -18.26
C PRO A 166 7.78 7.55 -18.18
N ILE A 167 8.04 6.84 -17.07
CA ILE A 167 9.31 6.13 -16.90
C ILE A 167 9.55 5.07 -18.00
N VAL A 168 8.52 4.32 -18.39
CA VAL A 168 8.62 3.30 -19.44
C VAL A 168 8.79 3.95 -20.81
N LYS A 169 8.02 5.02 -21.08
CA LYS A 169 8.12 5.79 -22.32
C LYS A 169 9.52 6.35 -22.52
N ASP A 170 10.07 6.97 -21.47
CA ASP A 170 11.37 7.62 -21.51
C ASP A 170 12.49 6.59 -21.65
N THR A 171 12.37 5.41 -21.03
CA THR A 171 13.30 4.30 -21.23
C THR A 171 13.37 3.85 -22.69
N PHE A 172 12.23 3.66 -23.37
CA PHE A 172 12.24 3.31 -24.79
C PHE A 172 12.78 4.44 -25.67
N ALA A 173 12.51 5.71 -25.32
CA ALA A 173 13.00 6.86 -26.08
C ALA A 173 14.54 6.97 -26.10
N VAL A 174 15.21 6.48 -25.05
CA VAL A 174 16.69 6.41 -25.00
C VAL A 174 17.25 5.07 -25.47
N GLY A 175 16.41 4.18 -26.02
CA GLY A 175 16.82 2.88 -26.53
C GLY A 175 17.08 1.81 -25.46
N GLY A 176 16.56 2.00 -24.23
CA GLY A 176 16.65 0.98 -23.17
C GLY A 176 15.73 -0.21 -23.44
N ASP A 177 16.22 -1.41 -23.13
CA ASP A 177 15.44 -2.66 -23.18
C ASP A 177 14.84 -2.92 -21.79
N VAL A 178 13.59 -2.52 -21.59
CA VAL A 178 12.86 -2.70 -20.33
C VAL A 178 11.95 -3.91 -20.39
N ALA A 179 12.09 -4.79 -19.40
CA ALA A 179 11.16 -5.88 -19.15
C ALA A 179 9.88 -5.32 -18.51
N VAL A 180 8.81 -5.24 -19.30
CA VAL A 180 7.52 -4.69 -18.88
C VAL A 180 6.56 -5.82 -18.52
N TYR A 181 6.04 -5.79 -17.30
CA TYR A 181 4.97 -6.67 -16.83
C TYR A 181 3.76 -5.85 -16.37
N GLY A 182 2.56 -6.22 -16.84
CA GLY A 182 1.31 -5.62 -16.38
C GLY A 182 0.24 -5.54 -17.46
N VAL A 183 -1.00 -5.29 -17.04
CA VAL A 183 -2.15 -5.20 -17.96
C VAL A 183 -2.20 -3.87 -18.70
N GLY A 184 -2.67 -3.90 -19.95
CA GLY A 184 -3.00 -2.74 -20.77
C GLY A 184 -1.84 -2.18 -21.60
N TRP A 185 -0.66 -2.80 -21.55
CA TRP A 185 0.53 -2.33 -22.26
C TRP A 185 0.45 -2.50 -23.77
N GLU A 186 -0.38 -3.42 -24.27
CA GLU A 186 -0.64 -3.66 -25.68
C GLU A 186 -1.22 -2.43 -26.42
N ALA A 187 -1.75 -1.44 -25.68
CA ALA A 187 -2.20 -0.17 -26.23
C ALA A 187 -1.03 0.79 -26.57
N PHE A 188 0.16 0.56 -26.02
CA PHE A 188 1.31 1.48 -26.12
C PHE A 188 2.58 0.82 -26.67
N LEU A 189 2.72 -0.50 -26.51
CA LEU A 189 3.92 -1.26 -26.83
C LEU A 189 3.61 -2.40 -27.80
N ALA A 190 4.59 -2.76 -28.62
CA ALA A 190 4.50 -3.94 -29.47
C ALA A 190 4.53 -5.22 -28.60
N PRO A 191 3.92 -6.34 -29.04
CA PRO A 191 3.85 -7.57 -28.25
C PRO A 191 5.21 -8.12 -27.78
N ASN A 192 6.27 -7.92 -28.55
CA ASN A 192 7.62 -8.36 -28.19
C ASN A 192 8.31 -7.48 -27.13
N GLN A 193 7.72 -6.33 -26.79
CA GLN A 193 8.19 -5.42 -25.73
C GLN A 193 7.49 -5.66 -24.38
N ILE A 194 6.54 -6.60 -24.33
CA ILE A 194 5.76 -6.94 -23.13
C ILE A 194 6.13 -8.36 -22.73
N ARG A 195 6.58 -8.54 -21.48
CA ARG A 195 6.96 -9.87 -20.97
C ARG A 195 5.74 -10.70 -20.60
N ALA A 196 4.82 -10.11 -19.85
CA ALA A 196 3.51 -10.69 -19.54
C ALA A 196 2.54 -9.61 -19.02
N ASP A 197 1.26 -9.95 -18.95
CA ASP A 197 0.20 -9.09 -18.39
C ASP A 197 0.18 -9.09 -16.85
N HIS A 198 0.86 -10.05 -16.22
CA HIS A 198 0.91 -10.23 -14.78
C HIS A 198 2.28 -10.71 -14.32
N PHE A 199 2.70 -10.28 -13.13
CA PHE A 199 3.85 -10.82 -12.40
C PHE A 199 3.40 -11.31 -11.03
N PRO A 200 3.64 -12.58 -10.66
CA PRO A 200 3.23 -13.12 -9.36
C PRO A 200 3.85 -12.35 -8.19
N ASN A 201 3.02 -11.85 -7.27
CA ASN A 201 3.50 -11.04 -6.14
C ASN A 201 4.50 -11.79 -5.24
N ALA A 202 4.38 -13.12 -5.15
CA ALA A 202 5.31 -13.97 -4.40
C ALA A 202 6.74 -13.96 -4.97
N GLU A 203 6.89 -13.72 -6.27
CA GLU A 203 8.17 -13.74 -6.98
C GLU A 203 8.83 -12.36 -7.04
N LEU A 204 8.06 -11.28 -6.82
CA LEU A 204 8.57 -9.90 -6.88
C LEU A 204 9.83 -9.65 -6.04
N PRO A 205 9.96 -10.16 -4.80
CA PRO A 205 11.16 -9.90 -4.02
C PRO A 205 12.43 -10.41 -4.68
N ALA A 206 12.38 -11.59 -5.30
CA ALA A 206 13.52 -12.16 -6.01
C ALA A 206 13.79 -11.40 -7.31
N ALA A 207 12.75 -11.08 -8.07
CA ALA A 207 12.86 -10.31 -9.30
C ALA A 207 13.48 -8.93 -9.06
N TYR A 208 13.03 -8.22 -8.02
CA TYR A 208 13.54 -6.89 -7.67
C TYR A 208 14.98 -6.95 -7.16
N ALA A 209 15.35 -7.97 -6.40
CA ALA A 209 16.71 -8.14 -5.91
C ALA A 209 17.69 -8.58 -7.00
N ALA A 210 17.20 -9.20 -8.07
CA ALA A 210 18.03 -9.71 -9.18
C ALA A 210 18.14 -8.74 -10.37
N ALA A 211 17.20 -7.80 -10.51
CA ALA A 211 17.22 -6.82 -11.59
C ALA A 211 18.36 -5.80 -11.40
N GLY A 212 18.92 -5.31 -12.50
CA GLY A 212 19.94 -4.25 -12.47
C GLY A 212 19.35 -2.92 -11.97
N VAL A 213 18.19 -2.54 -12.52
CA VAL A 213 17.40 -1.38 -12.10
C VAL A 213 15.92 -1.73 -12.09
N VAL A 214 15.24 -1.42 -10.98
CA VAL A 214 13.77 -1.46 -10.88
C VAL A 214 13.22 -0.07 -11.13
N LEU A 215 12.38 0.07 -12.15
CA LEU A 215 11.72 1.30 -12.53
C LEU A 215 10.36 1.43 -11.82
N ASN A 216 10.08 2.61 -11.29
CA ASN A 216 8.80 2.95 -10.68
C ASN A 216 8.45 4.41 -10.96
N ASP A 217 7.16 4.68 -11.11
CA ASP A 217 6.62 6.03 -11.28
C ASP A 217 5.30 6.20 -10.51
N HIS A 218 5.01 7.44 -10.15
CA HIS A 218 3.85 7.80 -9.34
C HIS A 218 2.72 8.34 -10.21
N TRP A 219 1.51 8.39 -9.65
CA TRP A 219 0.48 9.28 -10.19
C TRP A 219 0.98 10.73 -10.09
N PRO A 220 0.65 11.63 -11.05
CA PRO A 220 1.12 13.01 -11.02
C PRO A 220 0.83 13.74 -9.71
N GLN A 221 -0.35 13.52 -9.13
CA GLN A 221 -0.76 14.12 -7.86
C GLN A 221 0.07 13.59 -6.69
N MET A 222 0.28 12.27 -6.63
CA MET A 222 1.20 11.68 -5.64
C MET A 222 2.63 12.22 -5.79
N ALA A 223 3.12 12.40 -7.02
CA ALA A 223 4.44 12.98 -7.25
C ALA A 223 4.54 14.45 -6.82
N ALA A 224 3.46 15.22 -6.97
CA ALA A 224 3.41 16.64 -6.62
C ALA A 224 3.28 16.86 -5.10
N ASP A 225 2.48 16.03 -4.45
CA ASP A 225 2.07 16.21 -3.06
C ASP A 225 2.88 15.37 -2.07
N GLY A 226 3.64 14.39 -2.56
CA GLY A 226 4.43 13.42 -1.80
C GLY A 226 3.65 12.16 -1.49
#